data_AF-A0A920FFX1-F1
#
_entry.id   AF-A0A920FFX1-F1
#
_cell.length_a   1.000
_cell.length_b   1.000
_cell.length_c   1.000
_cell.angle_alpha   90.00
_cell.angle_beta   90.00
_cell.angle_gamma   90.00
#
_symmetry.space_group_name_H-M   'P 1'
#
loop_
_entity.id
_entity.type
_entity.pdbx_description
1 polymer ?
#
loop_
_entity_poly.entity_id
_entity_poly.type
_entity_poly.pdbx_seq_one_letter_code
_entity_poly.pdbx_strand_id
1 'polypeptide(L)'
;MLNSNFYIYILFLALFFLIHVKNNDNEVTIFCPEGYELLLRDEFDSFNSNHWSKGLTNDIDDQIRMIWNQHTGGRHLLNDNYAGYITDQNTFVENGQLILQNKKETIQGVDPVGTFEYTTGWINSLQKINFNGTQKVYTLILGVNFPWR
;
A
#
# COMPACT_ATOMS: atom_id res chain seq x y z
N MET A 1 -10.51 33.56 -35.96
CA MET A 1 -11.03 32.20 -35.71
C MET A 1 -10.32 31.69 -34.44
N LEU A 2 -10.95 31.91 -33.28
CA LEU A 2 -11.61 30.89 -32.43
C LEU A 2 -10.63 29.79 -31.97
N ASN A 3 -10.08 29.96 -30.75
CA ASN A 3 -10.43 29.26 -29.49
C ASN A 3 -9.97 27.79 -29.49
N SER A 4 -9.27 27.26 -28.49
CA SER A 4 -9.45 27.44 -27.04
C SER A 4 -8.17 27.08 -26.27
N ASN A 5 -8.04 27.75 -25.12
CA ASN A 5 -7.29 27.36 -23.92
C ASN A 5 -7.38 25.85 -23.60
N PHE A 6 -6.48 25.30 -22.78
CA PHE A 6 -6.87 24.85 -21.43
C PHE A 6 -5.65 24.48 -20.55
N TYR A 7 -5.32 25.44 -19.68
CA TYR A 7 -4.89 25.32 -18.28
C TYR A 7 -3.77 24.33 -17.87
N ILE A 8 -2.63 24.96 -17.58
CA ILE A 8 -1.77 24.66 -16.43
C ILE A 8 -2.62 24.34 -15.20
N TYR A 9 -2.49 23.14 -14.65
CA TYR A 9 -2.80 22.88 -13.25
C TYR A 9 -1.52 22.51 -12.52
N ILE A 10 -0.91 23.55 -11.94
CA ILE A 10 -0.05 23.42 -10.77
C ILE A 10 -0.96 22.90 -9.66
N LEU A 11 -0.83 21.62 -9.31
CA LEU A 11 -1.42 21.12 -8.07
C LEU A 11 -0.46 21.53 -6.95
N PHE A 12 -0.79 22.65 -6.29
CA PHE A 12 -0.28 22.97 -4.96
C PHE A 12 -0.80 21.87 -4.02
N LEU A 13 -0.02 20.81 -3.83
CA LEU A 13 -0.19 19.95 -2.67
C LEU A 13 0.39 20.75 -1.50
N ALA A 14 -0.49 21.35 -0.69
CA ALA A 14 -0.11 21.86 0.60
C ALA A 14 0.34 20.65 1.43
N LEU A 15 1.66 20.37 1.40
CA LEU A 15 2.31 19.51 2.37
C LEU A 15 2.21 20.24 3.70
N PHE A 16 1.22 19.87 4.51
CA PHE A 16 1.35 20.08 5.95
C PHE A 16 2.40 19.08 6.43
N PHE A 17 3.66 19.49 6.44
CA PHE A 17 4.66 18.86 7.28
C PHE A 17 4.27 19.16 8.74
N LEU A 18 3.48 18.27 9.33
CA LEU A 18 3.44 18.16 10.78
C LEU A 18 4.61 17.27 11.19
N ILE A 19 5.76 17.91 11.45
CA ILE A 19 6.81 17.31 12.26
C ILE A 19 6.27 17.26 13.69
N HIS A 20 5.71 16.13 14.10
CA HIS A 20 5.52 15.85 15.52
C HIS A 20 6.83 15.33 16.08
N VAL A 21 7.52 16.19 16.84
CA VAL A 21 8.46 15.74 17.87
C VAL A 21 7.64 15.01 18.91
N LYS A 22 7.92 13.72 19.13
CA LYS A 22 7.28 12.99 20.23
C LYS A 22 7.91 13.45 21.55
N ASN A 23 7.26 14.42 22.20
CA ASN A 23 7.17 14.41 23.66
C ASN A 23 6.18 13.31 24.05
N ASN A 24 6.51 12.57 25.11
CA ASN A 24 5.63 11.60 25.73
C ASN A 24 4.32 12.27 26.14
N ASP A 25 3.21 11.89 25.53
CA ASP A 25 1.93 11.55 26.17
C ASP A 25 0.93 11.03 25.11
N ASN A 26 0.22 9.95 25.45
CA ASN A 26 -0.46 9.04 24.53
C ASN A 26 -1.90 9.47 24.18
N GLU A 27 -2.08 10.52 23.39
CA GLU A 27 -3.32 10.71 22.62
C GLU A 27 -3.01 10.71 21.13
N VAL A 28 -3.36 9.62 20.45
CA VAL A 28 -3.37 9.59 18.99
C VAL A 28 -4.57 10.40 18.53
N THR A 29 -4.38 11.68 18.24
CA THR A 29 -5.42 12.52 17.64
C THR A 29 -5.80 11.96 16.28
N ILE A 30 -7.02 11.44 16.18
CA ILE A 30 -7.61 10.96 14.93
C ILE A 30 -7.92 12.18 14.06
N PHE A 31 -7.21 12.34 12.96
CA PHE A 31 -7.54 13.37 11.98
C PHE A 31 -8.67 12.89 11.08
N CYS A 32 -9.88 13.42 11.27
CA CYS A 32 -11.00 13.29 10.34
C CYS A 32 -11.32 14.69 9.79
N PRO A 33 -11.18 14.94 8.48
CA PRO A 33 -11.49 16.26 7.92
C PRO A 33 -12.96 16.64 8.16
N GLU A 34 -13.25 17.94 8.29
CA GLU A 34 -14.61 18.44 8.43
C GLU A 34 -15.49 17.99 7.24
N GLY A 35 -16.70 17.52 7.53
CA GLY A 35 -17.63 16.99 6.53
C GLY A 35 -17.36 15.54 6.11
N TYR A 36 -16.36 14.87 6.68
CA TYR A 36 -16.10 13.44 6.48
C TYR A 36 -16.45 12.63 7.73
N GLU A 37 -16.82 11.37 7.52
CA GLU A 37 -16.95 10.35 8.56
C GLU A 37 -15.83 9.31 8.44
N LEU A 38 -15.34 8.81 9.57
CA LEU A 38 -14.36 7.73 9.59
C LEU A 38 -15.03 6.41 9.20
N LEU A 39 -14.63 5.84 8.07
CA LEU A 39 -15.16 4.55 7.59
C LEU A 39 -14.33 3.34 8.04
N LEU A 40 -13.01 3.46 7.95
CA LEU A 40 -12.08 2.38 8.28
C LEU A 40 -10.78 2.97 8.80
N ARG A 41 -10.20 2.29 9.79
CA ARG A 41 -8.92 2.60 10.41
C ARG A 41 -8.20 1.30 10.73
N ASP A 42 -6.88 1.29 10.53
CA ASP A 42 -6.03 0.20 10.96
C ASP A 42 -4.77 0.80 11.59
N GLU A 43 -4.61 0.59 12.90
CA GLU A 43 -3.45 1.06 13.67
C GLU A 43 -2.33 0.02 13.70
N PHE A 44 -2.53 -1.14 13.05
CA PHE A 44 -1.56 -2.22 13.01
C PHE A 44 -1.10 -2.66 14.41
N ASP A 45 -2.04 -2.86 15.33
CA ASP A 45 -1.78 -3.61 16.58
C ASP A 45 -1.43 -5.08 16.27
N SER A 46 -2.01 -5.60 15.19
CA SER A 46 -1.70 -6.90 14.58
C SER A 46 -2.06 -6.89 13.10
N PHE A 47 -1.59 -7.87 12.33
CA PHE A 47 -1.98 -7.99 10.91
C PHE A 47 -3.45 -8.45 10.81
N ASN A 48 -4.33 -7.55 10.40
CA ASN A 48 -5.76 -7.84 10.27
C ASN A 48 -6.08 -8.44 8.88
N SER A 49 -6.24 -9.77 8.82
CA SER A 49 -6.59 -10.47 7.59
C SER A 49 -8.00 -10.16 7.07
N ASN A 50 -8.88 -9.53 7.87
CA ASN A 50 -10.17 -9.05 7.35
C ASN A 50 -10.02 -7.79 6.49
N HIS A 51 -8.92 -7.05 6.64
CA HIS A 51 -8.64 -5.83 5.90
C HIS A 51 -7.63 -6.06 4.77
N TRP A 52 -6.60 -6.87 5.04
CA TRP A 52 -5.43 -6.99 4.18
C TRP A 52 -5.10 -8.44 3.88
N SER A 53 -4.61 -8.71 2.67
CA SER A 53 -3.97 -9.96 2.27
C SER A 53 -2.50 -9.70 2.00
N LYS A 54 -1.64 -10.69 2.23
CA LYS A 54 -0.23 -10.61 1.83
C LYS A 54 -0.08 -10.98 0.35
N GLY A 55 0.84 -10.31 -0.33
CA GLY A 55 1.12 -10.53 -1.74
C GLY A 55 0.03 -10.02 -2.70
N LEU A 56 -0.03 -10.62 -3.89
CA LEU A 56 -0.88 -10.13 -5.00
C LEU A 56 -2.28 -10.74 -5.02
N THR A 57 -2.55 -11.69 -4.13
CA THR A 57 -3.74 -12.52 -4.12
C THR A 57 -4.53 -12.29 -2.83
N ASN A 58 -5.84 -12.47 -2.89
CA ASN A 58 -6.67 -12.52 -1.69
C ASN A 58 -6.38 -13.84 -0.94
N ASP A 59 -6.21 -13.77 0.37
CA ASP A 59 -5.83 -14.93 1.21
C ASP A 59 -6.99 -15.90 1.50
N ILE A 60 -8.23 -15.53 1.18
CA ILE A 60 -9.43 -16.37 1.31
C ILE A 60 -9.80 -17.00 -0.03
N ASP A 61 -9.68 -16.25 -1.14
CA ASP A 61 -10.04 -16.71 -2.49
C ASP A 61 -8.94 -16.37 -3.49
N ASP A 62 -8.21 -17.39 -3.94
CA ASP A 62 -7.05 -17.25 -4.81
C ASP A 62 -7.39 -16.84 -6.27
N GLN A 63 -8.67 -16.87 -6.63
CA GLN A 63 -9.16 -16.37 -7.91
C GLN A 63 -9.23 -14.84 -7.91
N ILE A 64 -9.31 -14.22 -6.73
CA ILE A 64 -9.27 -12.77 -6.56
C ILE A 64 -7.80 -12.35 -6.44
N ARG A 65 -7.24 -11.86 -7.53
CA ARG A 65 -5.82 -11.47 -7.61
C ARG A 65 -5.63 -10.21 -8.44
N MET A 66 -4.56 -9.48 -8.14
CA MET A 66 -4.12 -8.37 -8.99
C MET A 66 -3.66 -8.92 -10.34
N ILE A 67 -4.32 -8.53 -11.42
CA ILE A 67 -3.90 -8.87 -12.80
C ILE A 67 -3.29 -7.61 -13.41
N TRP A 68 -2.02 -7.34 -13.15
CA TRP A 68 -1.36 -6.14 -13.68
C TRP A 68 -0.72 -6.38 -15.05
N ASN A 69 -0.13 -7.56 -15.30
CA ASN A 69 0.51 -7.85 -16.58
C ASN A 69 0.29 -9.32 -16.98
N GLN A 70 -0.33 -9.55 -18.14
CA GLN A 70 -0.55 -10.89 -18.71
C GLN A 70 0.76 -11.64 -19.04
N HIS A 71 1.90 -10.95 -19.10
CA HIS A 71 3.13 -11.52 -19.67
C HIS A 71 4.18 -11.98 -18.67
N THR A 72 4.28 -11.46 -17.43
CA THR A 72 5.50 -11.70 -16.63
C THR A 72 5.39 -11.68 -15.09
N GLY A 73 4.26 -11.29 -14.49
CA GLY A 73 4.20 -11.12 -13.03
C GLY A 73 4.10 -12.41 -12.19
N GLY A 74 3.46 -13.47 -12.67
CA GLY A 74 3.22 -14.64 -11.82
C GLY A 74 2.54 -14.30 -10.47
N ARG A 75 2.72 -15.14 -9.45
CA ARG A 75 2.14 -14.92 -8.10
C ARG A 75 2.97 -14.03 -7.18
N HIS A 76 4.28 -13.98 -7.40
CA HIS A 76 5.23 -13.35 -6.49
C HIS A 76 6.00 -12.18 -7.13
N LEU A 77 5.61 -11.71 -8.31
CA LEU A 77 6.23 -10.56 -8.96
C LEU A 77 5.15 -9.62 -9.51
N LEU A 78 5.21 -8.33 -9.19
CA LEU A 78 4.17 -7.42 -9.67
C LEU A 78 4.24 -7.24 -11.20
N ASN A 79 5.45 -7.03 -11.72
CA ASN A 79 5.82 -6.95 -13.14
C ASN A 79 7.36 -6.79 -13.25
N ASP A 80 7.88 -6.75 -14.49
CA ASP A 80 9.32 -6.67 -14.78
C ASP A 80 10.03 -5.39 -14.32
N ASN A 81 9.29 -4.35 -13.93
CA ASN A 81 9.90 -3.13 -13.37
C ASN A 81 10.23 -3.27 -11.88
N TYR A 82 9.76 -4.33 -11.22
CA TYR A 82 9.98 -4.57 -9.80
C TYR A 82 10.91 -5.77 -9.63
N ALA A 83 12.06 -5.56 -9.00
CA ALA A 83 13.07 -6.62 -8.84
C ALA A 83 12.85 -7.52 -7.62
N GLY A 84 11.89 -7.19 -6.75
CA GLY A 84 11.65 -7.90 -5.49
C GLY A 84 10.68 -9.06 -5.65
N TYR A 85 11.12 -10.28 -5.34
CA TYR A 85 10.25 -11.44 -5.20
C TYR A 85 9.44 -11.34 -3.90
N ILE A 86 8.12 -11.38 -4.01
CA ILE A 86 7.21 -11.13 -2.91
C ILE A 86 7.17 -12.33 -1.96
N THR A 87 7.42 -12.08 -0.67
CA THR A 87 7.39 -13.11 0.37
C THR A 87 6.57 -12.66 1.58
N ASP A 88 5.87 -13.60 2.21
CA ASP A 88 5.04 -13.33 3.39
C ASP A 88 5.87 -12.93 4.61
N GLN A 89 7.11 -13.42 4.70
CA GLN A 89 8.04 -13.14 5.78
C GLN A 89 8.47 -11.68 5.81
N ASN A 90 8.43 -10.99 4.67
CA ASN A 90 8.76 -9.58 4.56
C ASN A 90 7.57 -8.65 4.85
N THR A 91 6.42 -9.21 5.21
CA THR A 91 5.21 -8.47 5.58
C THR A 91 4.81 -8.83 6.99
N PHE A 92 5.03 -7.93 7.93
CA PHE A 92 4.74 -8.18 9.34
C PHE A 92 4.37 -6.89 10.07
N VAL A 93 3.79 -7.05 11.26
CA VAL A 93 3.48 -5.93 12.14
C VAL A 93 4.49 -5.93 13.28
N GLU A 94 5.11 -4.79 13.53
CA GLU A 94 6.06 -4.60 14.61
C GLU A 94 5.89 -3.19 15.21
N ASN A 95 5.81 -3.09 16.54
CA ASN A 95 5.71 -1.82 17.26
C ASN A 95 4.57 -0.89 16.78
N GLY A 96 3.40 -1.44 16.46
CA GLY A 96 2.24 -0.66 15.99
C GLY A 96 2.37 -0.16 14.56
N GLN A 97 3.19 -0.83 13.73
CA GLN A 97 3.43 -0.44 12.34
C GLN A 97 3.37 -1.66 11.44
N LEU A 98 2.73 -1.52 10.27
CA LEU A 98 2.91 -2.46 9.18
C LEU A 98 4.28 -2.25 8.53
N ILE A 99 5.09 -3.29 8.55
CA ILE A 99 6.41 -3.33 7.92
C ILE A 99 6.31 -4.10 6.59
N LEU A 100 6.67 -3.42 5.51
CA LEU A 100 6.88 -4.00 4.19
C LEU A 100 8.38 -3.94 3.88
N GLN A 101 9.09 -5.00 4.23
CA GLN A 101 10.53 -5.04 4.19
C GLN A 101 11.04 -5.36 2.77
N ASN A 102 11.96 -4.55 2.27
CA ASN A 102 12.80 -4.92 1.14
C ASN A 102 14.10 -5.48 1.67
N LYS A 103 14.51 -6.66 1.20
CA LYS A 103 15.74 -7.32 1.64
C LYS A 103 16.57 -7.71 0.43
N LYS A 104 17.86 -7.39 0.48
CA LYS A 104 18.84 -7.90 -0.49
C LYS A 104 19.19 -9.33 -0.10
N GLU A 105 18.57 -10.27 -0.78
CA GLU A 105 18.83 -11.70 -0.62
C GLU A 105 18.47 -12.42 -1.91
N THR A 106 19.32 -13.37 -2.30
CA THR A 106 19.08 -14.16 -3.50
C THR A 106 18.11 -15.29 -3.18
N ILE A 107 17.01 -15.38 -3.94
CA ILE A 107 16.02 -16.47 -3.84
C ILE A 107 15.75 -17.08 -5.21
N GLN A 108 15.48 -18.39 -5.23
CA GLN A 108 14.92 -19.07 -6.39
C GLN A 108 13.39 -19.02 -6.31
N GLY A 109 12.79 -18.25 -7.22
CA GLY A 109 11.34 -18.13 -7.34
C GLY A 109 10.72 -19.34 -8.03
N VAL A 110 9.46 -19.61 -7.68
CA VAL A 110 8.66 -20.71 -8.26
C VAL A 110 7.54 -20.19 -9.16
N ASP A 111 7.09 -18.96 -8.96
CA ASP A 111 6.03 -18.33 -9.76
C ASP A 111 6.16 -16.79 -9.69
N PRO A 112 6.85 -16.14 -10.63
CA PRO A 112 7.50 -16.75 -11.81
C PRO A 112 8.78 -17.51 -11.43
N VAL A 113 9.12 -18.51 -12.24
CA VAL A 113 10.37 -19.26 -12.09
C VAL A 113 11.54 -18.37 -12.48
N GLY A 114 12.52 -18.21 -11.59
CA GLY A 114 13.69 -17.39 -11.86
C GLY A 114 14.55 -17.14 -10.62
N THR A 115 15.70 -16.52 -10.80
CA THR A 115 16.55 -16.04 -9.71
C THR A 115 16.28 -14.56 -9.46
N PHE A 116 16.05 -14.20 -8.20
CA PHE A 116 15.75 -12.84 -7.77
C PHE A 116 16.77 -12.42 -6.72
N GLU A 117 17.33 -11.21 -6.86
CA GLU A 117 18.36 -10.67 -5.96
C GLU A 117 17.79 -9.92 -4.74
N TYR A 118 16.46 -9.74 -4.73
CA TYR A 118 15.75 -9.05 -3.68
C TYR A 118 14.45 -9.78 -3.37
N THR A 119 14.07 -9.72 -2.11
CA THR A 119 12.72 -10.06 -1.66
C THR A 119 12.01 -8.82 -1.14
N THR A 120 10.67 -8.82 -1.19
CA THR A 120 9.86 -7.67 -0.82
C THR A 120 8.58 -8.07 -0.09
N GLY A 121 8.11 -7.21 0.81
CA GLY A 121 6.80 -7.31 1.42
C GLY A 121 5.75 -6.59 0.60
N TRP A 122 4.54 -7.15 0.51
CA TRP A 122 3.44 -6.58 -0.24
C TRP A 122 2.10 -6.91 0.43
N ILE A 123 1.16 -5.98 0.38
CA ILE A 123 -0.23 -6.20 0.80
C ILE A 123 -1.23 -5.71 -0.23
N ASN A 124 -2.45 -6.26 -0.18
CA ASN A 124 -3.59 -5.77 -0.94
C ASN A 124 -4.88 -5.84 -0.09
N SER A 125 -5.91 -5.08 -0.46
CA SER A 125 -7.24 -5.12 0.18
C SER A 125 -8.33 -5.64 -0.76
N LEU A 126 -7.98 -6.45 -1.76
CA LEU A 126 -8.89 -6.89 -2.82
C LEU A 126 -10.14 -7.56 -2.24
N GLN A 127 -11.31 -6.98 -2.53
CA GLN A 127 -12.63 -7.40 -2.02
C GLN A 127 -12.78 -7.45 -0.49
N LYS A 128 -11.80 -6.91 0.26
CA LYS A 128 -11.87 -6.76 1.73
C LYS A 128 -12.34 -5.38 2.13
N ILE A 129 -11.81 -4.36 1.45
CA ILE A 129 -12.16 -2.96 1.64
C ILE A 129 -12.62 -2.40 0.30
N ASN A 130 -13.89 -2.00 0.22
CA ASN A 130 -14.51 -1.52 -1.01
C ASN A 130 -14.90 -0.06 -0.86
N PHE A 131 -14.27 0.81 -1.65
CA PHE A 131 -14.66 2.22 -1.79
C PHE A 131 -15.28 2.41 -3.17
N ASN A 132 -16.56 2.82 -3.23
CA ASN A 132 -17.19 3.16 -4.50
C ASN A 132 -17.04 4.66 -4.80
N GLY A 133 -15.91 5.02 -5.41
CA GLY A 133 -15.54 6.39 -5.75
C GLY A 133 -16.46 7.10 -6.78
N THR A 134 -17.44 6.40 -7.36
CA THR A 134 -18.40 7.00 -8.31
C THR A 134 -19.61 7.65 -7.64
N GLN A 135 -19.86 7.32 -6.36
CA GLN A 135 -21.05 7.76 -5.62
C GLN A 135 -20.71 8.71 -4.46
N LYS A 136 -19.49 8.63 -3.94
CA LYS A 136 -19.01 9.44 -2.81
C LYS A 136 -17.56 9.84 -3.03
N VAL A 137 -17.18 10.97 -2.45
CA VAL A 137 -15.77 11.39 -2.34
C VAL A 137 -15.19 10.74 -1.09
N TYR A 138 -14.01 10.14 -1.20
CA TYR A 138 -13.30 9.51 -0.09
C TYR A 138 -11.98 10.22 0.14
N THR A 139 -11.57 10.32 1.40
CA THR A 139 -10.23 10.77 1.79
C THR A 139 -9.48 9.58 2.38
N LEU A 140 -8.25 9.36 1.92
CA LEU A 140 -7.33 8.37 2.48
C LEU A 140 -6.17 9.09 3.15
N ILE A 141 -5.90 8.74 4.41
CA ILE A 141 -4.79 9.27 5.20
C ILE A 141 -3.87 8.11 5.55
N LEU A 142 -2.56 8.28 5.30
CA LEU A 142 -1.55 7.27 5.55
C LEU A 142 -0.39 7.90 6.31
N GLY A 143 -0.01 7.32 7.46
CA GLY A 143 1.23 7.61 8.14
C GLY A 143 2.31 6.63 7.69
N VAL A 144 3.27 7.08 6.86
CA VAL A 144 4.29 6.21 6.27
C VAL A 144 5.68 6.77 6.51
N ASN A 145 6.60 5.91 6.95
CA ASN A 145 8.03 6.19 6.95
C ASN A 145 8.68 5.42 5.80
N PHE A 146 9.31 6.14 4.88
CA PHE A 146 10.06 5.51 3.80
C PHE A 146 11.49 5.22 4.25
N PRO A 147 12.09 4.10 3.82
CA PRO A 147 13.50 3.85 4.07
C PRO A 147 14.34 4.94 3.41
N TRP A 148 15.30 5.50 4.16
CA TRP A 148 16.28 6.43 3.63
C TRP A 148 17.28 5.67 2.73
N ARG A 149 17.74 6.33 1.67
CA ARG A 149 18.78 5.80 0.77
C ARG A 149 20.18 5.95 1.37
#